data_AF-A0A914RMZ7-F1
#
_entry.id   AF-A0A914RMZ7-F1
#
_cell.length_a   1.000
_cell.length_b   1.000
_cell.length_c   1.000
_cell.angle_alpha   90.00
_cell.angle_beta   90.00
_cell.angle_gamma   90.00
#
_symmetry.space_group_name_H-M   'P 1'
#
loop_
_entity.id
_entity.type
_entity.pdbx_description
1 polymer ?
#
loop_
_entity_poly.entity_id
_entity_poly.type
_entity_poly.pdbx_seq_one_letter_code
_entity_poly.pdbx_strand_id
1 'polypeptide(L)'
;MSAPKLPDAFIEEENAKCNMSKLCTYDEMNVETICGTDGRTYNSICEIKRAICHGNPVEKKIEGPCPESLRCLLERSFQLSLAAEKLNSTEIFIPECNASDGSYAKVQVFVFIPLIPFIKENPKALFIICYRS
;
A
#
# COMPACT_ATOMS: atom_id res chain seq x y z
N MET A 1 -28.91 32.04 -22.34
CA MET A 1 -29.31 32.54 -21.00
C MET A 1 -30.40 31.60 -20.51
N SER A 2 -30.28 30.80 -19.47
CA SER A 2 -29.28 30.62 -18.41
C SER A 2 -29.64 29.25 -17.85
N ALA A 3 -28.69 28.30 -17.84
CA ALA A 3 -28.92 27.02 -17.16
C ALA A 3 -28.97 27.28 -15.64
N PRO A 4 -29.97 26.75 -14.91
CA PRO A 4 -30.01 26.83 -13.46
C PRO A 4 -28.84 26.05 -12.87
N LYS A 5 -28.11 26.71 -11.94
CA LYS A 5 -26.98 26.15 -11.19
C LYS A 5 -27.43 24.92 -10.40
N LEU A 6 -26.84 23.76 -10.69
CA LEU A 6 -26.92 22.59 -9.81
C LEU A 6 -25.98 22.83 -8.62
N PRO A 7 -26.42 22.59 -7.37
CA PRO A 7 -25.62 22.88 -6.17
C PRO A 7 -24.37 22.00 -6.11
N ASP A 8 -23.30 22.56 -5.55
CA ASP A 8 -21.98 21.96 -5.27
C ASP A 8 -22.04 20.74 -4.33
N ALA A 9 -22.78 19.70 -4.68
CA ALA A 9 -22.98 18.49 -3.87
C ALA A 9 -22.15 17.28 -4.33
N PHE A 10 -21.23 17.46 -5.29
CA PHE A 10 -20.41 16.37 -5.84
C PHE A 10 -18.94 16.37 -5.36
N ILE A 11 -18.64 17.04 -4.23
CA ILE A 11 -17.31 16.97 -3.60
C ILE A 11 -17.42 16.84 -2.08
N GLU A 12 -18.26 15.94 -1.54
CA GLU A 12 -18.18 15.55 -0.10
C GLU A 12 -18.55 14.07 0.20
N GLU A 13 -18.62 13.15 -0.78
CA GLU A 13 -19.02 11.76 -0.46
C GLU A 13 -17.92 10.69 -0.55
N GLU A 14 -16.79 10.94 -1.20
CA GLU A 14 -15.78 9.88 -1.34
C GLU A 14 -14.83 9.76 -0.12
N ASN A 15 -14.67 10.83 0.67
CA ASN A 15 -13.75 10.84 1.82
C ASN A 15 -14.46 10.86 3.18
N ALA A 16 -15.80 10.96 3.21
CA ALA A 16 -16.61 10.91 4.44
C ALA A 16 -16.85 9.47 4.94
N LYS A 17 -16.57 8.45 4.11
CA LYS A 17 -16.80 7.03 4.43
C LYS A 17 -15.71 6.44 5.33
N CYS A 18 -14.49 6.99 5.32
CA CYS A 18 -13.37 6.52 6.13
C CYS A 18 -13.25 7.24 7.48
N ASN A 19 -14.38 7.63 8.08
CA ASN A 19 -14.36 8.26 9.39
C ASN A 19 -14.03 7.24 10.49
N MET A 20 -12.90 7.44 11.17
CA MET A 20 -12.40 6.54 12.21
C MET A 20 -13.39 6.34 13.37
N SER A 21 -14.16 7.38 13.71
CA SER A 21 -15.16 7.34 14.78
C SER A 21 -16.37 6.44 14.45
N LYS A 22 -16.55 6.07 13.18
CA LYS A 22 -17.60 5.14 12.73
C LYS A 22 -17.05 3.74 12.42
N LEU A 23 -15.77 3.64 12.05
CA LEU A 23 -15.11 2.38 11.70
C LEU A 23 -14.65 1.58 12.92
N CYS A 24 -14.46 2.27 14.05
CA CYS A 24 -13.91 1.69 15.25
C CYS A 24 -14.63 2.14 16.52
N THR A 25 -14.69 1.22 17.47
CA THR A 25 -15.07 1.53 18.85
C THR A 25 -13.84 1.89 19.67
N TYR A 26 -14.03 2.59 20.78
CA TYR A 26 -12.95 2.98 21.69
C TYR A 26 -12.17 1.78 22.24
N ASP A 27 -12.84 0.64 22.44
CA ASP A 27 -12.21 -0.59 22.93
C ASP A 27 -11.20 -1.18 21.91
N GLU A 28 -11.46 -1.02 20.61
CA GLU A 28 -10.57 -1.50 19.54
C GLU A 28 -9.34 -0.59 19.33
N MET A 29 -9.36 0.63 19.87
CA MET A 29 -8.24 1.57 19.81
C MET A 29 -7.16 1.30 20.87
N ASN A 30 -7.48 0.54 21.92
CA ASN A 30 -6.58 0.20 23.04
C ASN A 30 -5.90 -1.18 22.88
N VAL A 31 -5.76 -1.66 21.63
CA VAL A 31 -5.17 -2.97 21.34
C VAL A 31 -3.65 -2.85 21.17
N GLU A 32 -2.92 -3.92 21.50
CA GLU A 32 -1.48 -4.02 21.23
C GLU A 32 -1.16 -3.88 19.73
N THR A 33 0.08 -3.50 19.42
CA THR A 33 0.57 -3.38 18.04
C THR A 33 0.33 -4.66 17.23
N ILE A 34 0.06 -4.53 15.93
CA ILE A 34 -0.26 -5.62 15.02
C ILE A 34 0.60 -5.51 13.77
N CYS A 35 1.03 -6.64 13.24
CA CYS A 35 1.69 -6.72 11.94
C CYS A 35 0.67 -6.96 10.83
N GLY A 36 0.66 -6.08 9.82
CA GLY A 36 -0.16 -6.21 8.62
C GLY A 36 0.44 -7.17 7.58
N THR A 37 -0.38 -7.62 6.63
CA THR A 37 0.06 -8.39 5.46
C THR A 37 0.96 -7.60 4.52
N ASP A 38 0.91 -6.27 4.59
CA ASP A 38 1.79 -5.33 3.90
C ASP A 38 3.16 -5.16 4.58
N GLY A 39 3.44 -5.86 5.68
CA GLY A 39 4.71 -5.73 6.40
C GLY A 39 4.83 -4.48 7.25
N ARG A 40 3.76 -3.68 7.38
CA ARG A 40 3.71 -2.52 8.27
C ARG A 40 3.19 -2.90 9.63
N THR A 41 3.73 -2.21 10.64
CA THR A 41 3.25 -2.33 12.01
C THR A 41 2.20 -1.25 12.26
N TYR A 42 1.01 -1.69 12.64
CA TYR A 42 -0.12 -0.85 13.00
C TYR A 42 -0.26 -0.82 14.52
N ASN A 43 -0.58 0.32 15.09
CA ASN A 43 -0.79 0.49 16.53
C ASN A 43 -2.10 -0.14 17.01
N SER A 44 -3.06 -0.35 16.10
CA SER A 44 -4.33 -1.02 16.41
C SER A 44 -4.99 -1.60 15.15
N ILE A 45 -6.00 -2.45 15.36
CA ILE A 45 -6.83 -2.99 14.28
C ILE A 45 -7.56 -1.88 13.50
N CYS A 46 -7.80 -0.74 14.16
CA CYS A 46 -8.46 0.41 13.58
C CYS A 46 -7.66 1.06 12.46
N GLU A 47 -6.35 1.08 12.60
CA GLU A 47 -5.50 1.60 11.54
C GLU A 47 -5.49 0.67 10.32
N ILE A 48 -5.62 -0.66 10.52
CA ILE A 48 -5.82 -1.63 9.43
C ILE A 48 -7.15 -1.36 8.73
N LYS A 49 -8.26 -1.20 9.48
CA LYS A 49 -9.57 -0.83 8.91
C LYS A 49 -9.50 0.48 8.12
N ARG A 50 -8.72 1.45 8.61
CA ARG A 50 -8.44 2.70 7.89
C ARG A 50 -7.75 2.45 6.57
N ALA A 51 -6.70 1.63 6.58
CA ALA A 51 -5.90 1.31 5.40
C ALA A 51 -6.77 0.65 4.32
N ILE A 52 -7.62 -0.30 4.72
CA ILE A 52 -8.63 -0.94 3.85
C ILE A 52 -9.57 0.10 3.26
N CYS A 53 -10.07 1.02 4.07
CA CYS A 53 -10.99 2.05 3.60
C CYS A 53 -10.33 2.99 2.57
N HIS A 54 -9.04 3.28 2.71
CA HIS A 54 -8.25 4.03 1.72
C HIS A 54 -7.79 3.20 0.51
N GLY A 55 -8.32 1.98 0.33
CA GLY A 55 -8.03 1.14 -0.84
C GLY A 55 -6.77 0.28 -0.73
N ASN A 56 -6.21 0.12 0.48
CA ASN A 56 -5.12 -0.83 0.72
C ASN A 56 -5.69 -2.08 1.41
N PRO A 57 -5.87 -3.21 0.71
CA PRO A 57 -6.49 -4.42 1.25
C PRO A 57 -5.55 -5.17 2.22
N VAL A 58 -5.14 -4.49 3.29
CA VAL A 58 -4.24 -5.01 4.32
C VAL A 58 -5.04 -5.81 5.34
N GLU A 59 -4.51 -6.93 5.78
CA GLU A 59 -5.10 -7.78 6.80
C GLU A 59 -4.14 -7.96 7.99
N LYS A 60 -4.67 -8.35 9.14
CA LYS A 60 -3.84 -8.74 10.29
C LYS A 60 -3.11 -10.04 9.97
N LYS A 61 -1.77 -10.03 10.06
CA LYS A 61 -0.91 -11.20 9.84
C LYS A 61 -0.40 -11.82 11.13
N ILE A 62 0.19 -11.02 12.02
CA ILE A 62 0.82 -11.45 13.28
C ILE A 62 0.41 -10.47 14.39
N GLU A 63 0.21 -10.99 15.61
CA GLU A 63 0.05 -10.17 16.82
C GLU A 63 1.41 -9.62 17.29
N GLY A 64 1.44 -8.36 17.72
CA GLY A 64 2.68 -7.66 17.99
C GLY A 64 3.25 -6.96 16.75
N PRO A 65 4.42 -6.31 16.90
CA PRO A 65 5.07 -5.61 15.80
C PRO A 65 5.58 -6.59 14.74
N CYS A 66 5.65 -6.14 13.49
CA CYS A 66 6.29 -6.94 12.44
C CYS A 66 7.78 -7.13 12.77
N PRO A 67 8.29 -8.37 12.80
CA PRO A 67 9.71 -8.61 13.01
C PRO A 67 10.51 -8.09 11.81
N GLU A 68 11.69 -7.51 12.07
CA GLU A 68 12.49 -6.84 11.03
C GLU A 68 12.83 -7.76 9.86
N SER A 69 13.05 -9.04 10.14
CA SER A 69 13.34 -10.08 9.15
C SER A 69 12.16 -10.47 8.25
N LEU A 70 10.93 -10.07 8.58
CA LEU A 70 9.75 -10.35 7.75
C LEU A 70 9.15 -9.10 7.11
N ARG A 71 9.48 -7.90 7.59
CA ARG A 71 8.92 -6.64 7.07
C ARG A 71 9.06 -6.50 5.56
N CYS A 72 10.28 -6.69 5.04
CA CYS A 72 10.51 -6.56 3.60
C CYS A 72 9.77 -7.64 2.81
N LEU A 73 9.81 -8.90 3.28
CA LEU A 73 9.20 -10.03 2.57
C LEU A 73 7.68 -9.89 2.49
N LEU A 74 7.04 -9.42 3.56
CA LEU A 74 5.61 -9.15 3.62
C LEU A 74 5.23 -8.01 2.66
N GLU A 75 5.89 -6.86 2.77
CA GLU A 75 5.68 -5.71 1.87
C GLU A 75 5.89 -6.12 0.40
N ARG A 76 6.96 -6.87 0.09
CA ARG A 76 7.23 -7.39 -1.25
C ARG A 76 6.09 -8.26 -1.76
N SER A 77 5.61 -9.20 -0.96
CA SER A 77 4.52 -10.10 -1.35
C SER A 77 3.22 -9.34 -1.63
N PHE A 78 2.93 -8.33 -0.80
CA PHE A 78 1.76 -7.48 -0.93
C PHE A 78 1.81 -6.58 -2.18
N GLN A 79 2.95 -5.94 -2.43
CA GLN A 79 3.13 -5.10 -3.62
C GLN A 79 3.07 -5.94 -4.90
N LEU A 80 3.59 -7.17 -4.89
CA LEU A 80 3.48 -8.09 -6.01
C LEU A 80 2.02 -8.49 -6.30
N SER A 81 1.22 -8.76 -5.26
CA SER A 81 -0.21 -9.07 -5.47
C SER A 81 -0.97 -7.86 -6.00
N LEU A 82 -0.68 -6.65 -5.50
CA LEU A 82 -1.31 -5.43 -6.02
C LEU A 82 -0.85 -5.11 -7.45
N ALA A 83 0.39 -5.41 -7.80
CA ALA A 83 0.93 -5.22 -9.14
C ALA A 83 0.25 -6.11 -10.19
N ALA A 84 -0.11 -7.34 -9.79
CA ALA A 84 -0.85 -8.26 -10.65
C ALA A 84 -2.26 -7.74 -10.98
N GLU A 85 -2.85 -6.95 -10.07
CA GLU A 85 -4.19 -6.39 -10.23
C GLU A 85 -4.18 -5.00 -10.88
N LYS A 86 -3.12 -4.21 -10.70
CA LYS A 86 -2.98 -2.84 -11.23
C LYS A 86 -2.30 -2.81 -12.60
N LEU A 87 -2.98 -3.31 -13.62
CA LEU A 87 -2.56 -3.34 -15.04
C LEU A 87 -2.24 -1.97 -15.69
N ASN A 88 -2.44 -0.84 -14.99
CA ASN A 88 -2.29 0.51 -15.54
C ASN A 88 -1.58 1.49 -14.60
N SER A 89 -0.91 0.99 -13.55
CA SER A 89 -0.13 1.84 -12.64
C SER A 89 1.31 1.95 -13.14
N THR A 90 1.72 3.16 -13.51
CA THR A 90 3.07 3.49 -14.01
C THR A 90 4.19 3.33 -12.98
N GLU A 91 3.83 3.34 -11.69
CA GLU A 91 4.80 3.36 -10.60
C GLU A 91 4.39 2.34 -9.55
N ILE A 92 4.96 1.14 -9.64
CA ILE A 92 4.80 0.07 -8.65
C ILE A 92 6.16 -0.12 -7.98
N PHE A 93 6.19 -0.02 -6.65
CA PHE A 93 7.42 -0.14 -5.87
C PHE A 93 7.55 -1.54 -5.25
N ILE A 94 8.20 -2.47 -5.93
CA ILE A 94 8.44 -3.78 -5.31
C ILE A 94 9.79 -3.75 -4.57
N PRO A 95 9.83 -3.82 -3.23
CA PRO A 95 11.09 -3.78 -2.52
C PRO A 95 11.92 -5.06 -2.74
N GLU A 96 13.23 -4.87 -2.82
CA GLU A 96 14.19 -5.97 -2.79
C GLU A 96 14.57 -6.29 -1.35
N CYS A 97 14.57 -7.58 -1.02
CA CYS A 97 14.89 -8.06 0.31
C CYS A 97 16.22 -8.79 0.29
N ASN A 98 16.97 -8.65 1.38
CA ASN A 98 18.19 -9.41 1.57
C ASN A 98 17.85 -10.88 1.87
N ALA A 99 18.47 -11.79 1.14
CA ALA A 99 18.24 -13.24 1.28
C ALA A 99 18.76 -13.81 2.61
N SER A 100 19.67 -13.12 3.29
CA SER A 100 20.32 -13.61 4.52
C SER A 100 19.51 -13.33 5.78
N ASP A 101 18.88 -12.15 5.88
CA ASP A 101 18.20 -11.68 7.09
C ASP A 101 16.75 -11.27 6.86
N GLY A 102 16.27 -11.25 5.61
CA GLY A 102 14.90 -10.84 5.25
C GLY A 102 14.62 -9.35 5.45
N SER A 103 15.65 -8.56 5.76
CA SER A 103 15.58 -7.10 5.83
C SER A 103 15.53 -6.48 4.43
N TYR A 104 15.34 -5.16 4.37
CA TYR A 104 15.41 -4.45 3.09
C TYR A 104 16.84 -4.44 2.56
N ALA A 105 17.00 -4.71 1.26
CA ALA A 105 18.28 -4.55 0.59
C ALA A 105 18.75 -3.08 0.72
N LYS A 106 20.07 -2.88 0.84
CA LYS A 106 20.69 -1.56 0.94
C LYS A 106 20.40 -0.67 -0.28
N VAL A 107 20.20 -1.31 -1.43
CA VAL A 107 19.85 -0.68 -2.69
C VAL A 107 18.42 -1.12 -3.01
N GLN A 108 17.53 -0.17 -3.27
CA GLN A 108 16.17 -0.43 -3.71
C GLN A 108 16.02 0.05 -5.14
N VAL A 109 15.27 -0.69 -5.94
CA VAL A 109 15.08 -0.37 -7.35
C VAL A 109 13.62 -0.20 -7.67
N PHE A 110 13.24 0.97 -8.17
CA PHE A 110 11.89 1.21 -8.67
C PHE A 110 11.77 0.64 -10.08
N VAL A 111 10.73 -0.17 -10.31
CA VAL A 111 10.41 -0.71 -11.63
C VAL A 111 9.38 0.20 -12.29
N PHE A 112 9.82 0.96 -13.29
CA PHE A 112 8.90 1.70 -14.15
C PHE A 112 8.45 0.78 -15.30
N ILE A 113 7.16 0.41 -15.32
CA ILE A 113 6.58 -0.32 -16.44
C ILE A 113 6.09 0.73 -17.46
N PRO A 114 6.70 0.84 -18.65
CA PRO A 114 6.24 1.81 -19.63
C PRO A 114 4.84 1.42 -20.11
N LEU A 115 3.88 2.36 -20.05
CA LEU A 115 2.52 2.25 -20.58
C LEU A 115 2.50 2.26 -22.14
N ILE A 116 3.27 1.40 -22.79
CA ILE A 116 3.32 1.33 -24.24
C ILE A 116 2.98 -0.09 -24.70
N PRO A 117 1.86 -0.31 -25.42
CA PRO A 117 1.43 -1.64 -25.87
C PRO A 117 2.28 -2.22 -27.02
N PHE A 118 3.54 -1.80 -27.22
CA PHE A 118 4.25 -2.03 -28.49
C PHE A 118 5.73 -2.44 -28.42
N ILE A 119 6.23 -3.00 -27.32
CA ILE A 119 7.60 -3.56 -27.33
C ILE A 119 7.57 -5.03 -26.94
N LYS A 120 7.36 -5.87 -27.96
CA LYS A 120 7.47 -7.33 -27.89
C LYS A 120 8.94 -7.82 -27.95
N GLU A 121 9.93 -6.92 -27.96
CA GLU A 121 11.35 -7.30 -27.94
C GLU A 121 12.15 -6.35 -27.04
N ASN A 122 12.61 -6.86 -25.89
CA ASN A 122 13.38 -6.20 -24.83
C ASN A 122 12.61 -5.19 -23.94
N PRO A 123 11.99 -5.65 -22.82
CA PRO A 123 11.57 -4.75 -21.76
C PRO A 123 12.82 -4.29 -21.00
N LYS A 124 13.46 -3.20 -21.44
CA LYS A 124 14.37 -2.47 -20.55
C LYS A 124 13.49 -1.76 -19.53
N ALA A 125 13.09 -2.50 -18.48
CA ALA A 125 12.55 -1.91 -17.28
C ALA A 125 13.52 -0.81 -16.84
N LEU A 126 13.04 0.42 -16.73
CA LEU A 126 13.86 1.51 -16.23
C LEU A 126 13.93 1.34 -14.71
N PHE A 127 15.14 1.05 -14.24
CA PHE A 127 15.45 0.79 -12.85
C PHE A 127 15.94 2.09 -12.20
N ILE A 128 15.09 2.77 -11.43
CA ILE A 128 15.52 3.94 -10.65
C ILE A 128 16.14 3.42 -9.35
N ILE A 129 17.43 3.66 -9.17
CA ILE A 129 18.18 3.27 -7.98
C ILE A 129 17.91 4.29 -6.87
N CYS A 130 17.18 3.87 -5.84
CA CYS A 130 16.97 4.66 -4.63
C CYS A 130 17.81 4.06 -3.49
N TYR A 131 18.58 4.92 -2.83
CA TYR A 131 19.29 4.56 -1.60
C TYR A 131 18.40 4.89 -0.42
N ARG A 132 18.26 3.93 0.50
CA ARG A 132 17.62 4.20 1.80
C ARG A 132 18.61 5.03 2.62
N SER A 133 18.30 6.31 2.83
CA SER A 133 19.03 7.18 3.77
C SER A 133 18.64 6.85 5.21
#